data_AF-A0A377AVW5-F1
#
_entry.id   AF-A0A377AVW5-F1
#
_cell.length_a   1.000
_cell.length_b   1.000
_cell.length_c   1.000
_cell.angle_alpha   90.00
_cell.angle_beta   90.00
_cell.angle_gamma   90.00
#
_symmetry.space_group_name_H-M   'P 1'
#
loop_
_entity.id
_entity.type
_entity.pdbx_description
1 polymer ?
#
loop_
_entity_poly.entity_id
_entity_poly.type
_entity_poly.pdbx_seq_one_letter_code
_entity_poly.pdbx_strand_id
1 'polypeptide(L)'
;MMLLAVALLSVSDSLSLPEPFSRPEVQILMIFLGVLLMLPAAVVVILQVAKRLAPQLMNRPSQYSRFRKEKKIMTPTIELICGHRSIRHFTDEPISDAQREAIINSARATSSSSFLQCSSIIRITDKALREELVTLTGGQKHVAQAAEFWVFCADFNRHLQICPDAQLGLAEQLLLGVVDTAMMAQNALIAAEIAGIGRRIYRRPAQ
;
A
#
# COMPACT_ATOMS: atom_id res chain seq x y z
N MET A 1 -28.96 15.91 24.51
CA MET A 1 -29.13 14.93 23.42
C MET A 1 -30.51 14.28 23.44
N MET A 2 -30.87 13.48 24.46
CA MET A 2 -32.20 12.84 24.50
C MET A 2 -33.37 13.84 24.49
N LEU A 3 -33.30 14.93 25.27
CA LEU A 3 -34.36 15.96 25.29
C LEU A 3 -34.57 16.62 23.92
N LEU A 4 -33.48 16.95 23.22
CA LEU A 4 -33.50 17.56 21.88
C LEU A 4 -34.02 16.58 20.82
N ALA A 5 -33.60 15.31 20.89
CA ALA A 5 -34.06 14.26 19.98
C ALA A 5 -35.54 13.95 20.18
N VAL A 6 -36.01 13.86 21.43
CA VAL A 6 -37.43 13.64 21.76
C VAL A 6 -38.29 14.84 21.35
N ALA A 7 -37.82 16.07 21.58
CA ALA A 7 -38.53 17.26 21.13
C ALA A 7 -38.61 17.37 19.60
N LEU A 8 -37.52 17.08 18.87
CA LEU A 8 -37.50 17.07 17.40
C LEU A 8 -38.42 15.98 16.82
N LEU A 9 -38.38 14.76 17.38
CA LEU A 9 -39.23 13.65 16.96
C LEU A 9 -40.71 13.93 17.23
N SER A 10 -41.01 14.63 18.34
CA SER A 10 -42.37 15.04 18.69
C SER A 10 -42.90 16.17 17.81
N VAL A 11 -42.04 17.10 17.35
CA VAL A 11 -42.41 18.17 16.40
C VAL A 11 -42.60 17.63 14.98
N SER A 12 -41.93 16.53 14.62
CA SER A 12 -42.07 15.85 13.32
C SER A 12 -43.20 14.81 13.27
N ASP A 13 -44.19 14.88 14.17
CA ASP A 13 -45.32 13.95 14.32
C ASP A 13 -44.94 12.46 14.45
N SER A 14 -43.68 12.17 14.76
CA SER A 14 -43.15 10.80 14.84
C SER A 14 -43.28 10.20 16.23
N LEU A 15 -43.58 11.01 17.26
CA LEU A 15 -43.76 10.58 18.64
C LEU A 15 -44.77 11.48 19.37
N SER A 16 -45.87 10.93 19.90
CA SER A 16 -46.87 11.69 20.66
C SER A 16 -46.52 11.74 22.15
N LEU A 17 -46.25 12.93 22.68
CA LEU A 17 -45.98 13.14 24.11
C LEU A 17 -47.28 13.40 24.89
N PRO A 18 -47.37 13.00 26.17
CA PRO A 18 -48.54 13.29 27.02
C PRO A 18 -48.63 14.79 27.37
N GLU A 19 -49.85 15.31 27.56
CA GLU A 19 -50.08 16.67 28.08
C GLU A 19 -49.31 16.88 29.40
N PRO A 20 -48.58 18.00 29.59
CA PRO A 20 -48.61 19.24 28.79
C PRO A 20 -47.53 19.36 27.69
N PHE A 21 -46.74 18.30 27.43
CA PHE A 21 -45.58 18.35 26.51
C PHE A 21 -45.94 18.21 25.02
N SER A 22 -47.20 17.91 24.73
CA SER A 22 -47.82 17.91 23.39
C SER A 22 -48.04 19.32 22.83
N ARG A 23 -47.96 20.37 23.66
CA ARG A 23 -48.25 21.74 23.24
C ARG A 23 -47.12 22.31 22.38
N PRO A 24 -47.41 22.92 21.22
CA PRO A 24 -46.39 23.46 20.32
C PRO A 24 -45.45 24.47 20.99
N GLU A 25 -45.97 25.31 21.89
CA GLU A 25 -45.19 26.33 22.59
C GLU A 25 -44.16 25.68 23.55
N VAL A 26 -44.54 24.58 24.18
CA VAL A 26 -43.69 23.82 25.12
C VAL A 26 -42.60 23.08 24.36
N GLN A 27 -42.91 22.50 23.19
CA GLN A 27 -41.94 21.81 22.34
C GLN A 27 -40.86 22.76 21.82
N ILE A 28 -41.23 23.97 21.37
CA ILE A 28 -40.29 24.99 20.93
C ILE A 28 -39.36 25.40 22.08
N LEU A 29 -39.93 25.63 23.28
CA LEU A 29 -39.15 25.96 24.48
C LEU A 29 -38.16 24.84 24.84
N MET A 30 -38.57 23.57 24.72
CA MET A 30 -37.71 22.41 24.96
C MET A 30 -36.54 22.31 23.97
N ILE A 31 -36.74 22.69 22.71
CA ILE A 31 -35.66 22.76 21.71
C ILE A 31 -34.65 23.83 22.11
N PHE A 32 -35.10 25.05 22.42
CA PHE A 32 -34.21 26.14 22.84
C PHE A 32 -33.44 25.79 24.12
N LEU A 33 -34.10 25.19 25.11
CA LEU A 33 -33.47 24.71 26.34
C LEU A 33 -32.45 23.60 26.04
N GLY A 34 -32.77 22.68 25.13
CA GLY A 34 -31.88 21.62 24.68
C GLY A 34 -30.61 22.15 24.01
N VAL A 35 -30.73 23.16 23.15
CA VAL A 35 -29.58 23.82 22.51
C VAL A 35 -28.75 24.60 23.55
N LEU A 36 -29.40 25.33 24.45
CA LEU A 36 -28.73 26.09 25.51
C LEU A 36 -27.87 25.19 26.40
N LEU A 37 -28.40 24.01 26.78
CA LEU A 37 -27.67 23.01 27.58
C LEU A 37 -26.50 22.35 26.82
N MET A 38 -26.49 22.40 25.48
CA MET A 38 -25.41 21.84 24.66
C MET A 38 -24.23 22.80 24.46
N LEU A 39 -24.44 24.11 24.56
CA LEU A 39 -23.38 25.10 24.36
C LEU A 39 -22.18 24.92 25.30
N PRO A 40 -22.32 24.68 26.61
CA PRO A 40 -21.18 24.45 27.49
C PRO A 40 -20.36 23.23 27.10
N ALA A 41 -21.02 22.13 26.72
CA ALA A 41 -20.35 20.91 26.28
C ALA A 41 -19.59 21.12 24.97
N ALA A 42 -20.19 21.83 24.00
CA ALA A 42 -19.54 22.17 22.74
C ALA A 42 -18.28 23.03 22.97
N VAL A 43 -18.37 24.04 23.85
CA VAL A 43 -17.22 24.88 24.24
C VAL A 43 -16.11 24.03 24.88
N VAL A 44 -16.44 23.10 25.78
CA VAL A 44 -15.45 22.20 26.40
C VAL A 44 -14.76 21.31 25.37
N VAL A 45 -15.50 20.74 24.42
CA VAL A 45 -14.92 19.92 23.34
C VAL A 45 -14.00 20.74 22.46
N ILE A 46 -14.41 21.95 22.05
CA ILE A 46 -13.57 22.84 21.25
C ILE A 46 -12.29 23.21 22.00
N LEU A 47 -12.38 23.53 23.29
CA LEU A 47 -11.20 23.83 24.11
C LEU A 47 -10.28 22.63 24.32
N GLN A 48 -10.82 21.41 24.46
CA GLN A 48 -10.02 20.19 24.56
C GLN A 48 -9.30 19.86 23.25
N VAL A 49 -10.00 19.98 22.13
CA VAL A 49 -9.45 19.79 20.77
C VAL A 49 -8.35 20.83 20.51
N ALA A 50 -8.60 22.10 20.84
CA ALA A 50 -7.61 23.17 20.74
C ALA A 50 -6.37 22.90 21.62
N LYS A 51 -6.54 22.47 22.87
CA LYS A 51 -5.41 22.12 23.76
C LYS A 51 -4.59 20.94 23.23
N ARG A 52 -5.19 19.99 22.50
CA ARG A 52 -4.49 18.84 21.90
C ARG A 52 -3.79 19.19 20.58
N LEU A 53 -4.41 20.02 19.74
CA LEU A 53 -3.92 20.36 18.41
C LEU A 53 -2.98 21.57 18.40
N ALA A 54 -3.18 22.57 19.27
CA ALA A 54 -2.31 23.74 19.36
C ALA A 54 -0.82 23.40 19.52
N PRO A 55 -0.40 22.49 20.42
CA PRO A 55 1.01 22.13 20.52
C PRO A 55 1.54 21.42 19.26
N GLN A 56 0.69 20.70 18.50
CA GLN A 56 1.12 20.07 17.24
C GLN A 56 1.30 21.07 16.09
N LEU A 57 0.54 22.16 16.10
CA LEU A 57 0.66 23.24 15.14
C LEU A 57 1.79 24.22 15.48
N MET A 58 2.01 24.47 16.78
CA MET A 58 3.02 25.42 17.28
C MET A 58 4.42 24.80 17.41
N ASN A 59 4.53 23.51 17.79
CA ASN A 59 5.81 22.80 17.75
C ASN A 59 6.07 22.21 16.37
N ARG A 60 6.26 23.09 15.37
CA ARG A 60 6.94 22.66 14.15
C ARG A 60 8.43 22.48 14.49
N PRO A 61 8.99 21.27 14.37
CA PRO A 61 10.43 21.10 14.54
C PRO A 61 11.15 22.03 13.58
N SER A 62 12.25 22.66 14.04
CA SER A 62 13.02 23.56 13.19
C SER A 62 13.43 22.83 11.91
N GLN A 63 13.41 23.53 10.78
CA GLN A 63 13.76 22.95 9.47
C GLN A 63 15.13 22.24 9.53
N TYR A 64 16.06 22.79 10.31
CA TYR A 64 17.37 22.19 10.61
C TYR A 64 17.29 20.85 11.36
N SER A 65 16.45 20.74 12.39
CA SER A 65 16.24 19.46 13.11
C SER A 65 15.58 18.40 12.24
N ARG A 66 14.70 18.81 11.31
CA ARG A 66 14.09 17.94 10.29
C ARG A 66 15.12 17.45 9.28
N PHE A 67 15.92 18.34 8.69
CA PHE A 67 17.02 17.98 7.78
C PHE A 67 18.05 17.07 8.43
N ARG A 68 18.43 17.33 9.70
CA ARG A 68 19.38 16.49 10.44
C ARG A 68 18.81 15.10 10.73
N LYS A 69 17.50 15.00 11.02
CA LYS A 69 16.81 13.73 11.22
C LYS A 69 16.62 12.97 9.91
N GLU A 70 16.28 13.64 8.82
CA GLU A 70 16.19 13.08 7.47
C GLU A 70 17.55 12.53 7.02
N LYS A 71 18.65 13.29 7.21
CA LYS A 71 20.02 12.82 6.90
C LYS A 71 20.48 11.65 7.77
N LYS A 72 19.96 11.51 8.99
CA LYS A 72 20.25 10.37 9.87
C LYS A 72 19.48 9.10 9.46
N ILE A 73 18.34 9.24 8.77
CA ILE A 73 17.52 8.12 8.31
C ILE A 73 17.96 7.64 6.91
N MET A 74 18.47 8.53 6.05
CA MET A 74 18.90 8.15 4.70
C MET A 74 20.08 7.17 4.74
N THR A 75 19.81 5.96 4.22
CA THR A 75 20.79 4.93 3.92
C THR A 75 20.84 4.71 2.41
N PRO A 76 21.92 4.12 1.86
CA PRO A 76 22.00 3.84 0.42
C PRO A 76 20.79 3.05 -0.10
N THR A 77 20.24 2.12 0.69
CA THR A 77 19.04 1.35 0.32
C THR A 77 17.79 2.22 0.25
N ILE A 78 17.60 3.15 1.19
CA ILE A 78 16.44 4.06 1.17
C ILE A 78 16.53 5.03 -0.01
N GLU A 79 17.72 5.59 -0.26
CA GLU A 79 17.96 6.45 -1.43
C GLU A 79 17.70 5.70 -2.75
N LEU A 80 18.12 4.44 -2.82
CA LEU A 80 17.84 3.55 -3.95
C LEU A 80 16.32 3.37 -4.15
N ILE A 81 15.59 2.94 -3.12
CA ILE A 81 14.14 2.70 -3.17
C ILE A 81 13.40 3.99 -3.58
N CYS A 82 13.70 5.13 -2.95
CA CYS A 82 13.06 6.41 -3.26
C CYS A 82 13.45 6.96 -4.65
N GLY A 83 14.59 6.51 -5.18
CA GLY A 83 15.08 6.85 -6.52
C GLY A 83 14.54 5.95 -7.64
N HIS A 84 13.76 4.91 -7.34
CA HIS A 84 13.24 3.96 -8.32
C HIS A 84 12.54 4.65 -9.50
N ARG A 85 12.80 4.17 -10.72
CA ARG A 85 12.06 4.54 -11.94
C ARG A 85 11.88 3.31 -12.79
N SER A 86 10.69 3.14 -13.37
CA SER A 86 10.45 2.05 -14.31
C SER A 86 11.22 2.31 -15.62
N ILE A 87 12.11 1.39 -15.96
CA ILE A 87 12.88 1.43 -17.21
C ILE A 87 12.22 0.55 -18.25
N ARG A 88 12.06 1.10 -19.46
CA ARG A 88 11.40 0.45 -20.60
C ARG A 88 12.25 0.49 -21.88
N HIS A 89 13.53 0.76 -21.72
CA HIS A 89 14.51 0.75 -22.81
C HIS A 89 15.84 0.25 -22.24
N PHE A 90 16.43 -0.75 -22.88
CA PHE A 90 17.57 -1.50 -22.36
C PHE A 90 18.69 -1.57 -23.39
N THR A 91 19.93 -1.64 -22.92
CA THR A 91 21.06 -1.98 -23.79
C THR A 91 21.08 -3.49 -24.06
N ASP A 92 21.89 -3.92 -25.03
CA ASP A 92 22.12 -5.35 -25.30
C ASP A 92 23.12 -5.99 -24.31
N GLU A 93 23.51 -5.28 -23.25
CA GLU A 93 24.41 -5.80 -22.20
C GLU A 93 23.69 -6.91 -21.40
N PRO A 94 24.19 -8.16 -21.41
CA PRO A 94 23.55 -9.24 -20.70
C PRO A 94 23.74 -9.12 -19.19
N ILE A 95 22.85 -9.74 -18.41
CA ILE A 95 23.03 -9.90 -16.97
C ILE A 95 23.90 -11.13 -16.73
N SER A 96 25.00 -10.95 -15.99
CA SER A 96 25.91 -12.05 -15.64
C SER A 96 25.24 -13.09 -14.74
N ASP A 97 25.75 -14.31 -14.76
CA ASP A 97 25.23 -15.41 -13.93
C ASP A 97 25.31 -15.08 -12.44
N ALA A 98 26.41 -14.47 -11.98
CA ALA A 98 26.59 -14.06 -10.59
C ALA A 98 25.57 -12.97 -10.17
N GLN A 99 25.29 -12.00 -11.04
CA GLN A 99 24.25 -11.00 -10.77
C GLN A 99 22.87 -11.64 -10.71
N ARG A 100 22.56 -12.54 -11.67
CA ARG A 100 21.29 -13.25 -11.70
C ARG A 100 21.09 -14.11 -10.45
N GLU A 101 22.12 -14.83 -10.03
CA GLU A 101 22.10 -15.62 -8.80
C GLU A 101 21.86 -14.74 -7.57
N ALA A 102 22.54 -13.60 -7.46
CA ALA A 102 22.32 -12.66 -6.36
C ALA A 102 20.87 -12.14 -6.31
N ILE A 103 20.28 -11.84 -7.47
CA ILE A 103 18.88 -11.41 -7.57
C ILE A 103 17.93 -12.53 -7.13
N ILE A 104 18.13 -13.76 -7.63
CA ILE A 104 17.29 -14.91 -7.27
C ILE A 104 17.44 -15.24 -5.78
N ASN A 105 18.65 -15.17 -5.22
CA ASN A 105 18.87 -15.39 -3.79
C ASN A 105 18.18 -14.32 -2.93
N SER A 106 18.13 -13.08 -3.40
CA SER A 106 17.37 -12.01 -2.73
C SER A 106 15.86 -12.24 -2.80
N ALA A 107 15.36 -12.75 -3.93
CA ALA A 107 13.97 -13.17 -4.08
C ALA A 107 13.61 -14.34 -3.14
N ARG A 108 14.53 -15.31 -2.99
CA ARG A 108 14.39 -16.46 -2.08
C ARG A 108 14.43 -16.07 -0.60
N ALA A 109 15.04 -14.93 -0.26
CA ALA A 109 15.14 -14.42 1.11
C ALA A 109 13.87 -13.66 1.58
N THR A 110 12.84 -13.56 0.74
CA THR A 110 11.58 -12.92 1.09
C THR A 110 10.82 -13.74 2.15
N SER A 111 10.15 -13.06 3.08
CA SER A 111 9.20 -13.69 4.01
C SER A 111 8.16 -14.52 3.24
N SER A 112 7.75 -15.65 3.81
CA SER A 112 6.68 -16.47 3.25
C SER A 112 5.62 -16.79 4.30
N SER A 113 4.37 -16.56 3.93
CA SER A 113 3.20 -16.82 4.76
C SER A 113 3.11 -18.31 5.10
N SER A 114 3.10 -18.61 6.40
CA SER A 114 3.16 -19.98 6.94
C SER A 114 4.31 -20.84 6.38
N PHE A 115 5.36 -20.19 5.87
CA PHE A 115 6.49 -20.83 5.19
C PHE A 115 6.10 -21.74 4.01
N LEU A 116 4.94 -21.48 3.38
CA LEU A 116 4.40 -22.31 2.30
C LEU A 116 5.25 -22.24 1.01
N GLN A 117 5.97 -21.14 0.77
CA GLN A 117 6.78 -20.95 -0.43
C GLN A 117 6.00 -21.18 -1.73
N CYS A 118 4.80 -20.58 -1.81
CA CYS A 118 3.84 -20.72 -2.90
C CYS A 118 4.08 -19.75 -4.06
N SER A 119 5.34 -19.58 -4.45
CA SER A 119 5.73 -18.75 -5.58
C SER A 119 6.63 -19.53 -6.53
N SER A 120 6.52 -19.22 -7.82
CA SER A 120 7.39 -19.72 -8.89
C SER A 120 7.78 -18.59 -9.83
N ILE A 121 9.03 -18.64 -10.31
CA ILE A 121 9.57 -17.67 -11.27
C ILE A 121 9.86 -18.41 -12.56
N ILE A 122 9.19 -18.02 -13.64
CA ILE A 122 9.41 -18.57 -14.98
C ILE A 122 10.36 -17.62 -15.71
N ARG A 123 11.61 -18.05 -15.90
CA ARG A 123 12.62 -17.31 -16.67
C ARG A 123 12.47 -17.60 -18.15
N ILE A 124 12.12 -16.60 -18.95
CA ILE A 124 11.95 -16.75 -20.40
C ILE A 124 13.24 -16.37 -21.12
N THR A 125 13.99 -17.35 -21.59
CA THR A 125 15.21 -17.16 -22.40
C THR A 125 14.98 -17.36 -23.90
N ASP A 126 13.91 -18.04 -24.27
CA ASP A 126 13.54 -18.27 -25.67
C ASP A 126 13.05 -16.95 -26.31
N LYS A 127 13.70 -16.57 -27.41
CA LYS A 127 13.39 -15.33 -28.13
C LYS A 127 12.05 -15.38 -28.84
N ALA A 128 11.66 -16.52 -29.42
CA ALA A 128 10.36 -16.67 -30.08
C ALA A 128 9.22 -16.48 -29.08
N LEU A 129 9.33 -17.11 -27.90
CA LEU A 129 8.35 -16.91 -26.81
C LEU A 129 8.32 -15.45 -26.34
N ARG A 130 9.46 -14.77 -26.29
CA ARG A 130 9.50 -13.33 -25.94
C ARG A 130 8.75 -12.46 -26.94
N GLU A 131 8.90 -12.73 -28.24
CA GLU A 131 8.17 -12.00 -29.29
C GLU A 131 6.65 -12.26 -29.23
N GLU A 132 6.23 -13.49 -28.94
CA GLU A 132 4.82 -13.79 -28.67
C GLU A 132 4.30 -13.00 -27.46
N LEU A 133 5.09 -12.95 -26.37
CA LEU A 133 4.76 -12.20 -25.17
C LEU A 133 4.68 -10.68 -25.43
N VAL A 134 5.47 -10.12 -26.34
CA VAL A 134 5.31 -8.70 -26.74
C VAL A 134 3.90 -8.45 -27.26
N THR A 135 3.36 -9.36 -28.07
CA THR A 135 1.99 -9.24 -28.58
C THR A 135 0.97 -9.36 -27.46
N LEU A 136 1.09 -10.39 -26.61
CA LEU A 136 0.17 -10.65 -25.49
C LEU A 136 0.17 -9.55 -24.43
N THR A 137 1.28 -8.83 -24.28
CA THR A 137 1.42 -7.71 -23.34
C THR A 137 0.99 -6.36 -23.94
N GLY A 138 0.37 -6.35 -25.12
CA GLY A 138 -0.14 -5.12 -25.75
C GLY A 138 0.90 -4.35 -26.58
N GLY A 139 1.86 -5.05 -27.20
CA GLY A 139 2.89 -4.46 -28.04
C GLY A 139 4.08 -3.88 -27.27
N GLN A 140 4.30 -4.32 -26.03
CA GLN A 140 5.37 -3.80 -25.17
C GLN A 140 6.75 -4.35 -25.56
N LYS A 141 7.43 -3.67 -26.50
CA LYS A 141 8.74 -4.09 -27.05
C LYS A 141 9.83 -4.38 -26.01
N HIS A 142 9.76 -3.73 -24.85
CA HIS A 142 10.75 -3.93 -23.79
C HIS A 142 10.72 -5.33 -23.17
N VAL A 143 9.65 -6.11 -23.38
CA VAL A 143 9.57 -7.53 -23.01
C VAL A 143 10.59 -8.38 -23.77
N ALA A 144 10.75 -8.14 -25.08
CA ALA A 144 11.76 -8.79 -25.90
C ALA A 144 13.16 -8.16 -25.75
N GLN A 145 13.23 -6.83 -25.59
CA GLN A 145 14.50 -6.10 -25.52
C GLN A 145 15.26 -6.31 -24.20
N ALA A 146 14.58 -6.56 -23.07
CA ALA A 146 15.24 -6.70 -21.79
C ALA A 146 16.24 -7.88 -21.79
N ALA A 147 17.36 -7.77 -21.08
CA ALA A 147 18.30 -8.89 -20.93
C ALA A 147 17.62 -10.13 -20.30
N GLU A 148 16.79 -9.92 -19.29
CA GLU A 148 16.02 -10.95 -18.58
C GLU A 148 14.54 -10.56 -18.53
N PHE A 149 13.66 -11.54 -18.72
CA PHE A 149 12.21 -11.38 -18.55
C PHE A 149 11.67 -12.56 -17.76
N TRP A 150 11.11 -12.26 -16.59
CA TRP A 150 10.62 -13.26 -15.65
C TRP A 150 9.14 -13.06 -15.39
N VAL A 151 8.40 -14.16 -15.37
CA VAL A 151 6.99 -14.19 -14.98
C VAL A 151 6.90 -14.76 -13.58
N PHE A 152 6.31 -14.00 -12.67
CA PHE A 152 6.10 -14.40 -11.28
C PHE A 152 4.69 -14.97 -11.13
N CYS A 153 4.59 -16.17 -10.58
CA CYS A 153 3.34 -16.91 -10.43
C CYS A 153 3.13 -17.31 -8.98
N ALA A 154 1.92 -17.11 -8.46
CA ALA A 154 1.47 -17.84 -7.29
C ALA A 154 1.32 -19.33 -7.67
N ASP A 155 1.96 -20.22 -6.92
CA ASP A 155 2.10 -21.63 -7.26
C ASP A 155 1.72 -22.53 -6.08
N PHE A 156 0.49 -23.04 -6.13
CA PHE A 156 0.00 -24.12 -5.28
C PHE A 156 0.01 -25.49 -5.97
N ASN A 157 0.40 -25.55 -7.25
CA ASN A 157 0.56 -26.82 -7.95
C ASN A 157 1.70 -27.62 -7.30
N ARG A 158 2.77 -26.94 -6.87
CA ARG A 158 3.83 -27.55 -6.03
C ARG A 158 3.27 -28.32 -4.83
N HIS A 159 2.32 -27.73 -4.11
CA HIS A 159 1.71 -28.38 -2.94
C HIS A 159 0.83 -29.56 -3.33
N LEU A 160 0.07 -29.44 -4.42
CA LEU A 160 -0.77 -30.52 -4.93
C LEU A 160 0.05 -31.74 -5.37
N GLN A 161 1.24 -31.52 -5.94
CA GLN A 161 2.16 -32.61 -6.31
C GLN A 161 2.71 -33.36 -5.07
N ILE A 162 2.87 -32.67 -3.94
CA ILE A 162 3.39 -33.24 -2.69
C ILE A 162 2.26 -33.88 -1.86
N CYS A 163 1.11 -33.22 -1.82
CA CYS A 163 -0.08 -33.64 -1.09
C CYS A 163 -1.28 -33.61 -2.04
N PRO A 164 -1.61 -34.74 -2.70
CA PRO A 164 -2.74 -34.81 -3.63
C PRO A 164 -4.11 -34.47 -3.00
N ASP A 165 -4.23 -34.65 -1.68
CA ASP A 165 -5.45 -34.33 -0.91
C ASP A 165 -5.52 -32.86 -0.46
N ALA A 166 -4.53 -32.04 -0.84
CA ALA A 166 -4.50 -30.62 -0.50
C ALA A 166 -5.77 -29.92 -0.98
N GLN A 167 -6.48 -29.28 -0.04
CA GLN A 167 -7.67 -28.50 -0.34
C GLN A 167 -7.26 -27.16 -0.95
N LEU A 168 -7.35 -27.05 -2.28
CA LEU A 168 -7.01 -25.86 -3.04
C LEU A 168 -8.27 -25.13 -3.55
N GLY A 169 -8.09 -23.90 -4.05
CA GLY A 169 -9.17 -23.09 -4.62
C GLY A 169 -9.84 -22.15 -3.60
N LEU A 170 -9.26 -22.01 -2.41
CA LEU A 170 -9.74 -21.08 -1.41
C LEU A 170 -9.27 -19.65 -1.75
N ALA A 171 -10.17 -18.67 -1.61
CA ALA A 171 -9.83 -17.26 -1.87
C ALA A 171 -8.66 -16.77 -0.99
N GLU A 172 -8.53 -17.30 0.22
CA GLU A 172 -7.39 -17.00 1.11
C GLU A 172 -6.05 -17.39 0.48
N GLN A 173 -5.98 -18.54 -0.20
CA GLN A 173 -4.76 -18.99 -0.89
C GLN A 173 -4.40 -18.07 -2.05
N LEU A 174 -5.40 -17.52 -2.75
CA LEU A 174 -5.17 -16.52 -3.78
C LEU A 174 -4.53 -15.26 -3.19
N LEU A 175 -5.07 -14.73 -2.09
CA LEU A 175 -4.52 -13.54 -1.43
C LEU A 175 -3.09 -13.81 -0.93
N LEU A 176 -2.89 -14.94 -0.27
CA LEU A 176 -1.58 -15.38 0.23
C LEU A 176 -0.56 -15.49 -0.91
N GLY A 177 -0.92 -16.21 -1.98
CA GLY A 177 -0.06 -16.40 -3.15
C GLY A 177 0.27 -15.09 -3.86
N VAL A 178 -0.69 -14.17 -4.00
CA VAL A 178 -0.47 -12.85 -4.60
C VAL A 178 0.48 -12.01 -3.74
N VAL A 179 0.25 -11.95 -2.42
CA VAL A 179 1.06 -11.14 -1.51
C VAL A 179 2.50 -11.66 -1.45
N ASP A 180 2.71 -12.95 -1.20
CA ASP A 180 4.05 -13.54 -1.12
C ASP A 180 4.81 -13.34 -2.45
N THR A 181 4.14 -13.58 -3.59
CA THR A 181 4.75 -13.46 -4.92
C THR A 181 5.10 -12.01 -5.27
N ALA A 182 4.25 -11.04 -4.89
CA ALA A 182 4.53 -9.62 -5.08
C ALA A 182 5.72 -9.15 -4.23
N MET A 183 5.81 -9.59 -2.97
CA MET A 183 6.96 -9.32 -2.10
C MET A 183 8.25 -9.92 -2.67
N MET A 184 8.18 -11.14 -3.22
CA MET A 184 9.30 -11.80 -3.90
C MET A 184 9.78 -11.00 -5.12
N ALA A 185 8.85 -10.57 -5.97
CA ALA A 185 9.16 -9.76 -7.14
C ALA A 185 9.82 -8.42 -6.76
N GLN A 186 9.34 -7.76 -5.69
CA GLN A 186 9.92 -6.50 -5.23
C GLN A 186 11.35 -6.69 -4.69
N ASN A 187 11.62 -7.74 -3.92
CA ASN A 187 12.99 -8.06 -3.47
C ASN A 187 13.94 -8.33 -4.65
N ALA A 188 13.47 -9.05 -5.66
CA ALA A 188 14.23 -9.28 -6.89
C ALA A 188 14.54 -7.96 -7.61
N LEU A 189 13.54 -7.07 -7.74
CA LEU A 189 13.70 -5.77 -8.38
C LEU A 189 14.72 -4.88 -7.64
N ILE A 190 14.61 -4.80 -6.31
CA ILE A 190 15.54 -4.00 -5.50
C ILE A 190 16.97 -4.55 -5.61
N ALA A 191 17.16 -5.88 -5.59
CA ALA A 191 18.47 -6.48 -5.79
C ALA A 191 19.05 -6.16 -7.19
N ALA A 192 18.23 -6.18 -8.23
CA ALA A 192 18.64 -5.81 -9.58
C ALA A 192 19.08 -4.33 -9.64
N GLU A 193 18.32 -3.43 -9.02
CA GLU A 193 18.68 -2.01 -8.97
C GLU A 193 19.97 -1.74 -8.19
N ILE A 194 20.19 -2.46 -7.09
CA ILE A 194 21.43 -2.38 -6.30
C ILE A 194 22.62 -2.79 -7.17
N ALA A 195 22.45 -3.82 -8.03
CA ALA A 195 23.45 -4.24 -9.00
C ALA A 195 23.61 -3.26 -10.20
N GLY A 196 22.86 -2.15 -10.21
CA GLY A 196 22.90 -1.14 -11.27
C GLY A 196 22.06 -1.46 -12.51
N ILE A 197 21.33 -2.59 -12.49
CA ILE A 197 20.46 -3.03 -13.57
C ILE A 197 19.18 -2.18 -13.53
N GLY A 198 18.70 -1.70 -14.68
CA GLY A 198 17.54 -0.80 -14.70
C GLY A 198 17.82 0.62 -14.18
N ARG A 199 19.09 1.06 -14.13
CA ARG A 199 19.45 2.49 -13.90
C ARG A 199 20.25 3.11 -15.05
N ARG A 200 20.77 2.28 -15.96
CA ARG A 200 21.73 2.70 -16.99
C ARG A 200 21.02 3.12 -18.28
N ILE A 201 20.35 4.28 -18.27
CA ILE A 201 19.94 4.94 -19.53
C ILE A 201 21.01 5.95 -20.00
N TYR A 202 21.82 6.54 -19.10
CA TYR A 202 22.96 7.37 -19.50
C TYR A 202 24.05 7.34 -18.41
N ARG A 203 25.10 6.54 -18.60
CA ARG A 203 26.39 6.88 -17.98
C ARG A 203 27.03 7.89 -18.93
N ARG A 204 26.91 9.19 -18.61
CA ARG A 204 27.78 10.20 -19.25
C ARG A 204 29.22 9.70 -19.03
N PRO A 205 30.05 9.56 -20.07
CA PRO A 205 31.45 9.19 -19.86
C PRO A 205 32.04 10.20 -18.89
N ALA A 206 32.69 9.70 -17.83
CA ALA A 206 33.42 10.55 -16.93
C ALA A 206 34.50 11.28 -17.74
N GLN A 207 34.42 12.60 -17.76
CA GLN A 207 35.53 13.48 -18.11
C GLN A 207 36.41 13.64 -16.87
#